data_AF-A0A2H0GC39-F1
#
_entry.id   AF-A0A2H0GC39-F1
#
_cell.length_a   1.000
_cell.length_b   1.000
_cell.length_c   1.000
_cell.angle_alpha   90.00
_cell.angle_beta   90.00
_cell.angle_gamma   90.00
#
_symmetry.space_group_name_H-M   'P 1'
#
loop_
_entity.id
_entity.type
_entity.pdbx_description
1 polymer ?
#
loop_
_entity_poly.entity_id
_entity_poly.type
_entity_poly.pdbx_seq_one_letter_code
_entity_poly.pdbx_strand_id
1 'polypeptide(L)'
;MINPKQSNFDKALPVHLSEQANEALKSEYNLDFLGITSPILERQLENKLIENIRDLIMELGYGFCFIGNQHRLKLNEKEYFIDLLFYHRILKCLVAIELKTVEFEPEFAGKMNFYLELLDEQVKTEDDNPTIGIILCPEKDDIEVEYALRTSSKPIGVSEYKLTHNLPEKLKGKIPNKEELKRMLTMAKKS
;
A
#
# COMPACT_ATOMS: atom_id res chain seq x y z
N MET A 1 -10.81 11.13 13.86
CA MET A 1 -9.39 10.88 14.17
C MET A 1 -8.74 10.54 12.85
N ILE A 2 -7.69 11.27 12.49
CA ILE A 2 -6.91 11.01 11.27
C ILE A 2 -6.06 9.78 11.61
N ASN A 3 -6.21 8.68 10.87
CA ASN A 3 -5.37 7.49 11.04
C ASN A 3 -3.95 7.87 10.57
N PRO A 4 -2.95 7.96 11.47
CA PRO A 4 -1.61 8.42 11.11
C PRO A 4 -0.94 7.45 10.14
N LYS A 5 -0.13 7.98 9.22
CA LYS A 5 0.72 7.15 8.36
C LYS A 5 1.81 6.53 9.25
N GLN A 6 1.99 5.22 9.15
CA GLN A 6 2.99 4.50 9.93
C GLN A 6 4.15 4.08 9.02
N SER A 7 5.33 4.66 9.25
CA SER A 7 6.54 4.35 8.48
C SER A 7 7.81 4.60 9.31
N ASN A 8 8.95 4.10 8.83
CA ASN A 8 10.28 4.49 9.35
C ASN A 8 11.08 5.36 8.36
N PHE A 9 10.41 5.98 7.38
CA PHE A 9 11.07 6.67 6.26
C PHE A 9 12.04 7.76 6.73
N ASP A 10 11.71 8.50 7.78
CA ASP A 10 12.53 9.57 8.36
C ASP A 10 13.89 9.08 8.89
N LYS A 11 13.98 7.77 9.21
CA LYS A 11 15.21 7.12 9.68
C LYS A 11 15.93 6.34 8.57
N ALA A 12 15.17 5.83 7.60
CA ALA A 12 15.67 4.93 6.56
C ALA A 12 15.98 5.62 5.22
N LEU A 13 15.50 6.85 5.00
CA LEU A 13 15.69 7.61 3.76
C LEU A 13 16.34 8.99 4.03
N PRO A 14 17.08 9.54 3.05
CA PRO A 14 17.44 10.95 3.05
C PRO A 14 16.21 11.86 3.19
N VAL A 15 16.37 12.99 3.89
CA VAL A 15 15.26 13.89 4.28
C VAL A 15 14.29 14.19 3.13
N HIS A 16 14.81 14.61 1.97
CA HIS A 16 13.98 14.94 0.81
C HIS A 16 13.19 13.75 0.26
N LEU A 17 13.77 12.54 0.27
CA LEU A 17 13.07 11.32 -0.16
C LEU A 17 12.06 10.86 0.89
N SER A 18 12.37 11.03 2.18
CA SER A 18 11.44 10.69 3.26
C SER A 18 10.15 11.49 3.15
N GLU A 19 10.24 12.81 2.94
CA GLU A 19 9.06 13.67 2.77
C GLU A 19 8.20 13.21 1.59
N GLN A 20 8.84 12.98 0.42
CA GLN A 20 8.13 12.52 -0.77
C GLN A 20 7.53 11.11 -0.61
N ALA A 21 8.24 10.20 0.06
CA ALA A 21 7.74 8.85 0.34
C ALA A 21 6.55 8.88 1.31
N ASN A 22 6.63 9.71 2.35
CA ASN A 22 5.53 9.94 3.27
C ASN A 22 4.32 10.59 2.58
N GLU A 23 4.51 11.44 1.57
CA GLU A 23 3.41 11.96 0.75
C GLU A 23 2.76 10.88 -0.12
N ALA A 24 3.58 10.05 -0.78
CA ALA A 24 3.12 8.97 -1.65
C ALA A 24 2.39 7.85 -0.91
N LEU A 25 2.81 7.53 0.33
CA LEU A 25 2.17 6.52 1.16
C LEU A 25 0.80 7.01 1.63
N LYS A 26 -0.26 6.22 1.47
CA LYS A 26 -1.56 6.48 2.13
C LYS A 26 -1.63 5.75 3.47
N SER A 27 -2.32 6.32 4.46
CA SER A 27 -2.58 5.57 5.70
C SER A 27 -3.63 4.47 5.50
N GLU A 28 -4.54 4.67 4.55
CA GLU A 28 -5.60 3.73 4.18
C GLU A 28 -5.81 3.71 2.66
N TYR A 29 -5.94 2.53 2.08
CA TYR A 29 -6.30 2.32 0.67
C TYR A 29 -7.73 1.79 0.53
N ASN A 30 -8.49 2.36 -0.42
CA ASN A 30 -9.83 1.85 -0.71
C ASN A 30 -9.81 0.79 -1.82
N LEU A 31 -10.11 -0.46 -1.45
CA LEU A 31 -10.13 -1.62 -2.34
C LEU A 31 -11.57 -2.15 -2.57
N ASP A 32 -12.58 -1.29 -2.40
CA ASP A 32 -14.00 -1.63 -2.60
C ASP A 32 -14.32 -2.15 -4.01
N PHE A 33 -13.56 -1.71 -5.02
CA PHE A 33 -13.68 -2.15 -6.41
C PHE A 33 -13.47 -3.66 -6.60
N LEU A 34 -12.85 -4.35 -5.63
CA LEU A 34 -12.67 -5.81 -5.67
C LEU A 34 -13.96 -6.61 -5.41
N GLY A 35 -15.01 -5.94 -4.90
CA GLY A 35 -16.32 -6.54 -4.64
C GLY A 35 -16.28 -7.70 -3.66
N ILE A 36 -15.37 -7.65 -2.68
CA ILE A 36 -15.16 -8.75 -1.73
C ILE A 36 -16.10 -8.59 -0.54
N THR A 37 -16.96 -9.58 -0.34
CA THR A 37 -17.99 -9.55 0.72
C THR A 37 -17.83 -10.67 1.75
N SER A 38 -16.80 -11.50 1.62
CA SER A 38 -16.51 -12.63 2.51
C SER A 38 -15.01 -12.69 2.81
N PRO A 39 -14.59 -13.40 3.87
CA PRO A 39 -13.17 -13.68 4.10
C PRO A 39 -12.52 -14.32 2.86
N ILE A 40 -11.26 -13.95 2.61
CA ILE A 40 -10.45 -14.42 1.50
C ILE A 40 -9.06 -14.75 2.00
N LEU A 41 -8.32 -15.55 1.23
CA LEU A 41 -6.89 -15.77 1.45
C LEU A 41 -6.05 -14.70 0.73
N GLU A 42 -4.81 -14.47 1.19
CA GLU A 42 -3.87 -13.51 0.59
C GLU A 42 -3.73 -13.71 -0.93
N ARG A 43 -3.56 -14.97 -1.37
CA ARG A 43 -3.46 -15.31 -2.80
C ARG A 43 -4.69 -14.91 -3.61
N GLN A 44 -5.89 -14.99 -3.02
CA GLN A 44 -7.12 -14.58 -3.68
C GLN A 44 -7.25 -13.05 -3.74
N LEU A 45 -6.82 -12.35 -2.68
CA LEU A 45 -6.74 -10.88 -2.65
C LEU A 45 -5.81 -10.39 -3.76
N GLU A 46 -4.61 -10.95 -3.85
CA GLU A 46 -3.64 -10.63 -4.88
C GLU A 46 -4.21 -10.87 -6.29
N ASN A 47 -4.77 -12.05 -6.56
CA ASN A 47 -5.34 -12.34 -7.88
C ASN A 47 -6.42 -11.31 -8.28
N LYS A 48 -7.31 -10.96 -7.35
CA LYS A 48 -8.33 -9.93 -7.60
C LYS A 48 -7.73 -8.54 -7.84
N LEU A 49 -6.68 -8.18 -7.11
CA LEU A 49 -5.94 -6.93 -7.32
C LEU A 49 -5.30 -6.87 -8.71
N ILE A 50 -4.75 -7.99 -9.18
CA ILE A 50 -4.16 -8.09 -10.52
C ILE A 50 -5.20 -8.06 -11.62
N GLU A 51 -6.34 -8.74 -11.45
CA GLU A 51 -7.47 -8.65 -12.37
C GLU A 51 -8.00 -7.20 -12.49
N ASN A 52 -7.84 -6.39 -11.44
CA ASN A 52 -8.24 -4.99 -11.37
C ASN A 52 -7.04 -4.04 -11.29
N ILE A 53 -5.92 -4.38 -11.92
CA ILE A 53 -4.65 -3.62 -11.79
C ILE A 53 -4.79 -2.14 -12.14
N ARG A 54 -5.69 -1.80 -13.07
CA ARG A 54 -5.98 -0.40 -13.43
C ARG A 54 -6.50 0.38 -12.22
N ASP A 55 -7.48 -0.18 -11.52
CA ASP A 55 -8.10 0.46 -10.35
C ASP A 55 -7.13 0.49 -9.18
N LEU A 56 -6.32 -0.57 -9.00
CA LEU A 56 -5.24 -0.56 -8.03
C LEU A 56 -4.21 0.55 -8.30
N ILE A 57 -3.75 0.74 -9.54
CA ILE A 57 -2.79 1.82 -9.86
C ILE A 57 -3.42 3.19 -9.60
N MET A 58 -4.70 3.37 -9.93
CA MET A 58 -5.40 4.63 -9.63
C MET A 58 -5.52 4.86 -8.12
N GLU A 59 -5.75 3.79 -7.34
CA GLU A 59 -5.81 3.85 -5.89
C GLU A 59 -4.43 4.06 -5.25
N LEU A 60 -3.35 3.48 -5.76
CA LEU A 60 -1.99 3.76 -5.28
C LEU A 60 -1.59 5.22 -5.56
N GLY A 61 -2.00 5.75 -6.70
CA GLY A 61 -1.83 7.14 -7.07
C GLY A 61 -0.79 7.38 -8.16
N TYR A 62 -0.54 8.66 -8.46
CA TYR A 62 0.33 9.05 -9.55
C TYR A 62 1.80 8.71 -9.27
N GLY A 63 2.45 8.06 -10.24
CA GLY A 63 3.88 7.74 -10.18
C GLY A 63 4.15 6.23 -10.16
N PHE A 64 3.20 5.43 -9.66
CA PHE A 64 3.29 3.97 -9.64
C PHE A 64 3.22 3.37 -11.05
N CYS A 65 4.12 2.44 -11.31
CA CYS A 65 4.21 1.65 -12.53
C CYS A 65 4.31 0.17 -12.13
N PHE A 66 3.38 -0.66 -12.60
CA PHE A 66 3.38 -2.08 -12.29
C PHE A 66 4.56 -2.78 -12.98
N ILE A 67 5.34 -3.55 -12.21
CA ILE A 67 6.41 -4.41 -12.74
C ILE A 67 5.91 -5.85 -12.83
N GLY A 68 5.31 -6.37 -11.77
CA GLY A 68 4.86 -7.75 -11.72
C GLY A 68 4.26 -8.14 -10.38
N ASN A 69 3.76 -9.36 -10.31
CA ASN A 69 3.22 -9.99 -9.10
C ASN A 69 3.86 -11.36 -8.87
N GLN A 70 3.84 -11.84 -7.63
CA GLN A 70 4.61 -13.02 -7.23
C GLN A 70 6.06 -12.93 -7.73
N HIS A 71 6.68 -11.76 -7.54
CA HIS A 71 8.00 -11.48 -8.05
C HIS A 71 9.02 -12.36 -7.32
N ARG A 72 9.65 -13.26 -8.07
CA ARG A 72 10.53 -14.29 -7.53
C ARG A 72 11.92 -13.73 -7.25
N LEU A 73 12.33 -13.80 -5.99
CA LEU A 73 13.70 -13.59 -5.53
C LEU A 73 14.34 -14.92 -5.18
N LYS A 74 15.66 -15.03 -5.39
CA LYS A 74 16.41 -16.24 -5.08
C LYS A 74 17.61 -15.91 -4.18
N LEU A 75 17.77 -16.67 -3.11
CA LEU A 75 18.96 -16.63 -2.27
C LEU A 75 19.45 -18.06 -2.05
N ASN A 76 20.59 -18.40 -2.64
CA ASN A 76 21.09 -19.77 -2.74
C ASN A 76 20.03 -20.68 -3.38
N GLU A 77 19.65 -21.79 -2.73
CA GLU A 77 18.61 -22.71 -3.21
C GLU A 77 17.18 -22.33 -2.77
N LYS A 78 17.00 -21.23 -2.04
CA LYS A 78 15.69 -20.80 -1.55
C LYS A 78 15.07 -19.76 -2.46
N GLU A 79 13.77 -19.91 -2.70
CA GLU A 79 12.95 -18.96 -3.45
C GLU A 79 12.02 -18.20 -2.49
N TYR A 80 11.84 -16.93 -2.79
CA TYR A 80 10.97 -16.01 -2.07
C TYR A 80 10.12 -15.24 -3.07
N PHE A 81 8.93 -14.83 -2.65
CA PHE A 81 7.96 -14.21 -3.54
C PHE A 81 7.39 -12.96 -2.88
N ILE A 82 7.54 -11.82 -3.57
CA ILE A 82 6.89 -10.57 -3.22
C ILE A 82 5.54 -10.54 -3.93
N ASP A 83 4.46 -10.26 -3.21
CA ASP A 83 3.11 -10.31 -3.78
C ASP A 83 2.96 -9.38 -4.97
N LEU A 84 3.35 -8.10 -4.82
CA LEU A 84 3.34 -7.12 -5.90
C LEU A 84 4.62 -6.29 -5.91
N LEU A 85 5.16 -6.05 -7.10
CA LEU A 85 6.31 -5.18 -7.33
C LEU A 85 5.93 -4.05 -8.28
N PHE A 86 6.20 -2.82 -7.84
CA PHE A 86 6.03 -1.60 -8.60
C PHE A 86 7.35 -0.84 -8.72
N TYR A 87 7.38 0.10 -9.66
CA TYR A 87 8.34 1.19 -9.69
C TYR A 87 7.63 2.51 -9.45
N HIS A 88 8.21 3.39 -8.65
CA HIS A 88 7.66 4.74 -8.45
C HIS A 88 8.51 5.77 -9.20
N ARG A 89 7.99 6.32 -10.30
CA ARG A 89 8.78 7.16 -11.24
C ARG A 89 9.31 8.47 -10.67
N ILE A 90 8.63 9.06 -9.70
CA ILE A 90 9.06 10.34 -9.10
C ILE A 90 10.16 10.10 -8.08
N LEU A 91 9.89 9.22 -7.11
CA LEU A 91 10.85 8.70 -6.14
C LEU A 91 12.04 7.95 -6.78
N LYS A 92 11.88 7.46 -8.01
CA LYS A 92 12.86 6.62 -8.72
C LYS A 92 13.33 5.43 -7.89
N CYS A 93 12.40 4.64 -7.39
CA CYS A 93 12.71 3.45 -6.62
C CYS A 93 11.73 2.31 -6.93
N LEU A 94 12.16 1.09 -6.63
CA LEU A 94 11.27 -0.05 -6.53
C LEU A 94 10.37 0.10 -5.30
N VAL A 95 9.14 -0.40 -5.40
CA VAL A 95 8.16 -0.47 -4.31
C VAL A 95 7.62 -1.89 -4.21
N ALA A 96 8.02 -2.60 -3.15
CA ALA A 96 7.51 -3.92 -2.83
C ALA A 96 6.23 -3.77 -1.99
N ILE A 97 5.15 -4.43 -2.40
CA ILE A 97 3.90 -4.44 -1.64
C ILE A 97 3.59 -5.87 -1.21
N GLU A 98 3.45 -6.07 0.10
CA GLU A 98 3.04 -7.33 0.72
C GLU A 98 1.58 -7.21 1.19
N LEU A 99 0.76 -8.20 0.88
CA LEU A 99 -0.66 -8.23 1.19
C LEU A 99 -0.93 -9.14 2.38
N LYS A 100 -1.72 -8.66 3.35
CA LYS A 100 -2.12 -9.41 4.54
C LYS A 100 -3.63 -9.40 4.69
N THR A 101 -4.21 -10.56 4.93
CA THR A 101 -5.65 -10.70 5.23
C THR A 101 -5.95 -10.74 6.73
N VAL A 102 -4.92 -10.55 7.55
CA VAL A 102 -4.96 -10.49 9.01
C VAL A 102 -4.34 -9.17 9.49
N GLU A 103 -4.61 -8.80 10.75
CA GLU A 103 -3.98 -7.64 11.38
C GLU A 103 -2.45 -7.69 11.26
N PHE A 104 -1.81 -6.52 11.25
CA PHE A 104 -0.36 -6.42 11.24
C PHE A 104 0.28 -7.24 12.37
N GLU A 105 1.33 -7.98 12.04
CA GLU A 105 2.20 -8.65 13.01
C GLU A 105 3.66 -8.21 12.80
N PRO A 106 4.47 -8.08 13.86
CA PRO A 106 5.86 -7.64 13.75
C PRO A 106 6.73 -8.46 12.80
N GLU A 107 6.42 -9.75 12.61
CA GLU A 107 7.13 -10.62 11.66
C GLU A 107 7.03 -10.15 10.21
N PHE A 108 5.95 -9.43 9.84
CA PHE A 108 5.78 -8.89 8.49
C PHE A 108 6.83 -7.84 8.17
N ALA A 109 7.19 -6.98 9.14
CA ALA A 109 8.26 -6.01 8.99
C ALA A 109 9.62 -6.70 8.81
N GLY A 110 9.88 -7.79 9.55
CA GLY A 110 11.10 -8.58 9.40
C GLY A 110 11.23 -9.21 8.00
N LYS A 111 10.14 -9.82 7.51
CA LYS A 111 10.07 -10.40 6.16
C LYS A 111 10.26 -9.33 5.08
N MET A 112 9.60 -8.17 5.21
CA MET A 112 9.74 -7.05 4.29
C MET A 112 11.17 -6.50 4.28
N ASN A 113 11.79 -6.29 5.44
CA ASN A 113 13.17 -5.81 5.53
C ASN A 113 14.14 -6.74 4.75
N PHE A 114 13.95 -8.05 4.85
CA PHE A 114 14.70 -9.03 4.08
C PHE A 114 14.45 -8.93 2.56
N TYR A 115 13.20 -8.74 2.13
CA TYR A 115 12.86 -8.56 0.72
C TYR A 115 13.47 -7.31 0.10
N LEU A 116 13.46 -6.20 0.83
CA LEU A 116 14.05 -4.95 0.37
C LEU A 116 15.58 -5.05 0.23
N GLU A 117 16.25 -5.79 1.11
CA GLU A 117 17.68 -6.09 0.97
C GLU A 117 17.98 -6.85 -0.33
N LEU A 118 17.24 -7.93 -0.60
CA LEU A 118 17.42 -8.71 -1.82
C LEU A 118 17.08 -7.92 -3.10
N LEU A 119 16.05 -7.08 -3.08
CA LEU A 119 15.73 -6.21 -4.21
C LEU A 119 16.83 -5.19 -4.48
N ASP A 120 17.34 -4.55 -3.43
CA ASP A 120 18.43 -3.58 -3.53
C ASP A 120 19.72 -4.21 -4.09
N GLU A 121 20.00 -5.47 -3.76
CA GLU A 121 21.20 -6.18 -4.23
C GLU A 121 21.05 -6.75 -5.64
N GLN A 122 19.88 -7.29 -5.99
CA GLN A 122 19.72 -8.13 -7.19
C GLN A 122 18.96 -7.47 -8.34
N VAL A 123 18.09 -6.48 -8.05
CA VAL A 123 17.12 -5.94 -9.03
C VAL A 123 17.27 -4.45 -9.23
N LYS A 124 17.53 -3.71 -8.15
CA LYS A 124 17.71 -2.26 -8.18
C LYS A 124 18.86 -1.86 -9.09
N THR A 125 18.66 -0.82 -9.89
CA THR A 125 19.72 -0.27 -10.75
C THR A 125 20.54 0.80 -10.02
N GLU A 126 21.70 1.18 -10.56
CA GLU A 126 22.61 2.14 -9.92
C GLU A 126 21.98 3.53 -9.68
N ASP A 127 21.07 3.95 -10.58
CA ASP A 127 20.40 5.25 -10.52
C ASP A 127 19.13 5.24 -9.65
N ASP A 128 18.73 4.07 -9.14
CA ASP A 128 17.54 3.94 -8.30
C ASP A 128 17.84 4.28 -6.83
N ASN A 129 16.92 5.02 -6.23
CA ASN A 129 16.88 5.25 -4.79
C ASN A 129 16.55 3.95 -4.02
N PRO A 130 16.78 3.91 -2.69
CA PRO A 130 16.48 2.73 -1.88
C PRO A 130 15.06 2.21 -2.09
N THR A 131 14.92 0.89 -2.25
CA THR A 131 13.61 0.22 -2.43
C THR A 131 12.72 0.43 -1.21
N ILE A 132 11.46 0.79 -1.42
CA ILE A 132 10.46 1.01 -0.37
C ILE A 132 9.55 -0.22 -0.23
N GLY A 133 9.28 -0.62 1.01
CA GLY A 133 8.28 -1.64 1.34
C GLY A 133 6.97 -1.03 1.80
N ILE A 134 5.85 -1.58 1.36
CA ILE A 134 4.51 -1.26 1.85
C ILE A 134 3.84 -2.55 2.29
N ILE A 135 3.41 -2.62 3.54
CA ILE A 135 2.59 -3.71 4.05
C ILE A 135 1.14 -3.24 4.05
N LEU A 136 0.26 -3.96 3.37
CA LEU A 136 -1.17 -3.69 3.32
C LEU A 136 -1.92 -4.73 4.15
N CYS A 137 -2.54 -4.31 5.24
CA CYS A 137 -3.34 -5.16 6.14
C CYS A 137 -4.73 -4.57 6.36
N PRO A 138 -5.73 -5.36 6.80
CA PRO A 138 -7.04 -4.84 7.19
C PRO A 138 -6.97 -3.90 8.41
N GLU A 139 -6.10 -4.18 9.38
CA GLU A 139 -5.99 -3.47 10.66
C GLU A 139 -4.53 -3.45 11.15
N LYS A 140 -4.18 -2.49 12.00
CA LYS A 140 -2.87 -2.37 12.66
C LYS A 140 -3.01 -1.64 14.01
N ASP A 141 -2.18 -1.99 14.98
CA ASP A 141 -1.91 -1.16 16.16
C ASP A 141 -0.71 -0.23 15.89
N ASP A 142 -0.92 1.08 16.08
CA ASP A 142 0.09 2.10 15.77
C ASP A 142 1.36 1.94 16.62
N ILE A 143 1.24 1.54 17.89
CA ILE A 143 2.38 1.37 18.79
C ILE A 143 3.17 0.13 18.37
N GLU A 144 2.48 -0.97 18.11
CA GLU A 144 3.10 -2.22 17.65
C GLU A 144 3.88 -2.01 16.35
N VAL A 145 3.27 -1.32 15.37
CA VAL A 145 3.94 -0.98 14.12
C VAL A 145 5.17 -0.12 14.38
N GLU A 146 5.06 0.93 15.20
CA GLU A 146 6.20 1.78 15.52
C GLU A 146 7.36 0.98 16.13
N TYR A 147 7.06 0.08 17.08
CA TYR A 147 8.05 -0.78 17.72
C TYR A 147 8.69 -1.76 16.74
N ALA A 148 7.90 -2.38 15.86
CA ALA A 148 8.40 -3.30 14.84
C ALA A 148 9.33 -2.59 13.85
N LEU A 149 8.96 -1.39 13.39
CA LEU A 149 9.72 -0.65 12.38
C LEU A 149 11.00 0.02 12.94
N ARG A 150 11.09 0.27 14.25
CA ARG A 150 12.30 0.84 14.89
C ARG A 150 13.56 0.00 14.68
N THR A 151 13.43 -1.31 14.49
CA THR A 151 14.58 -2.22 14.29
C THR A 151 14.90 -2.44 12.81
N SER A 152 14.03 -1.99 11.90
CA SER A 152 14.23 -2.11 10.46
C SER A 152 15.16 -1.02 9.94
N SER A 153 16.17 -1.42 9.17
CA SER A 153 17.10 -0.52 8.49
C SER A 153 16.62 -0.08 7.11
N LYS A 154 15.69 -0.84 6.52
CA LYS A 154 15.10 -0.55 5.20
C LYS A 154 13.83 0.30 5.34
N PRO A 155 13.46 1.10 4.32
CA PRO A 155 12.30 1.95 4.39
C PRO A 155 11.01 1.14 4.20
N ILE A 156 10.20 1.09 5.25
CA ILE A 156 8.94 0.33 5.29
C ILE A 156 7.83 1.26 5.79
N GLY A 157 6.70 1.22 5.08
CA GLY A 157 5.42 1.78 5.50
C GLY A 157 4.39 0.67 5.74
N VAL A 158 3.47 0.91 6.67
CA VAL A 158 2.32 0.04 6.93
C VAL A 158 1.05 0.85 6.73
N SER A 159 0.14 0.31 5.93
CA SER A 159 -1.12 0.96 5.58
C SER A 159 -2.27 -0.02 5.74
N GLU A 160 -3.41 0.51 6.15
CA GLU A 160 -4.64 -0.25 6.17
C GLU A 160 -5.28 -0.31 4.79
N TYR A 161 -6.15 -1.28 4.55
CA TYR A 161 -7.05 -1.27 3.41
C TYR A 161 -8.49 -1.59 3.80
N LYS A 162 -9.45 -1.06 3.04
CA LYS A 162 -10.87 -1.38 3.17
C LYS A 162 -11.40 -2.09 1.94
N LEU A 163 -12.01 -3.25 2.13
CA LEU A 163 -12.65 -4.04 1.05
C LEU A 163 -14.12 -3.67 0.81
N THR A 164 -14.74 -2.96 1.75
CA THR A 164 -16.12 -2.54 1.64
C THR A 164 -16.30 -1.13 2.16
N HIS A 165 -17.10 -0.36 1.43
CA HIS A 165 -17.53 0.95 1.88
C HIS A 165 -18.69 0.77 2.89
N ASN A 166 -18.38 0.29 4.09
CA ASN A 166 -19.27 0.60 5.20
C ASN A 166 -19.13 2.10 5.43
N LEU A 167 -20.09 2.89 4.91
CA LEU A 167 -20.25 4.28 5.33
C LEU A 167 -20.18 4.28 6.86
N PRO A 168 -19.29 5.09 7.47
CA PRO A 168 -19.33 5.32 8.91
C PRO A 168 -20.79 5.56 9.30
N GLU A 169 -21.31 4.92 10.35
CA GLU A 169 -22.74 5.04 10.70
C GLU A 169 -23.18 6.50 10.79
N LYS A 170 -22.27 7.39 11.21
CA LYS A 170 -22.46 8.84 11.28
C LYS A 170 -22.79 9.52 9.94
N LEU A 171 -22.47 8.89 8.81
CA LEU A 171 -22.69 9.37 7.44
C LEU A 171 -23.85 8.64 6.74
N LYS A 172 -24.35 7.51 7.26
CA LYS A 172 -25.56 6.85 6.73
C LYS A 172 -26.73 7.84 6.81
N GLY A 173 -27.31 8.18 5.66
CA GLY A 173 -28.42 9.13 5.53
C GLY A 173 -28.02 10.61 5.48
N LYS A 174 -26.71 10.95 5.52
CA LYS A 174 -26.21 12.33 5.33
C LYS A 174 -25.59 12.58 3.95
N ILE A 175 -25.33 11.51 3.19
CA ILE A 175 -24.81 11.62 1.82
C ILE A 175 -26.00 11.61 0.86
N PRO A 176 -26.12 12.63 -0.03
CA PRO A 176 -27.18 12.67 -1.02
C PRO A 176 -27.11 11.46 -1.94
N ASN A 177 -28.26 10.90 -2.29
CA ASN A 177 -28.31 9.76 -3.19
C ASN A 177 -27.92 10.15 -4.63
N LYS A 178 -27.77 9.16 -5.53
CA LYS A 178 -27.35 9.37 -6.92
C LYS A 178 -28.24 10.39 -7.67
N GLU A 179 -29.53 10.45 -7.36
CA GLU A 179 -30.46 11.40 -8.00
C GLU A 179 -30.32 12.80 -7.42
N GLU A 180 -30.18 12.93 -6.10
CA GLU A 180 -29.94 14.19 -5.41
C GLU A 180 -28.60 14.81 -5.83
N LEU A 181 -27.55 14.00 -5.91
CA LEU A 181 -26.23 14.44 -6.37
C LEU A 181 -26.28 14.95 -7.82
N LYS A 182 -27.00 14.24 -8.71
CA LYS A 182 -27.25 14.70 -10.08
C LYS A 182 -27.98 16.05 -10.11
N ARG A 183 -29.00 16.23 -9.27
CA ARG A 183 -29.74 17.50 -9.17
C ARG A 183 -28.84 18.64 -8.69
N MET A 184 -28.03 18.41 -7.66
CA MET A 184 -27.08 19.40 -7.14
C MET A 184 -26.03 19.80 -8.18
N LEU A 185 -25.45 18.84 -8.89
CA LEU A 185 -24.49 19.10 -9.99
C LEU A 185 -25.13 19.87 -11.16
N THR A 186 -26.41 19.64 -11.42
CA THR A 186 -27.15 20.35 -12.48
C THR A 186 -27.49 21.79 -12.07
N MET A 187 -27.78 22.02 -10.78
CA MET A 187 -28.01 23.35 -10.23
C MET A 187 -26.73 24.19 -10.19
N ALA A 188 -25.60 23.60 -9.79
CA ALA A 188 -24.31 24.29 -9.74
C ALA A 188 -23.75 24.70 -11.12
N LYS A 189 -24.22 24.08 -12.21
CA LYS A 189 -23.87 24.48 -13.60
C LYS A 189 -24.74 25.60 -14.16
N LYS A 190 -25.79 26.02 -13.45
CA LYS A 190 -26.73 27.08 -13.86
C LYS A 190 -26.52 28.41 -13.13
N SER A 191 -25.51 28.48 -12.27
CA SER A 191 -25.02 29.66 -11.53
C SER A 191 -23.63 30.00 -12.01
#